data_AF-A0A1F3BGL9-F1
#
_entry.id   AF-A0A1F3BGL9-F1
#
_cell.length_a   1.000
_cell.length_b   1.000
_cell.length_c   1.000
_cell.angle_alpha   90.00
_cell.angle_beta   90.00
_cell.angle_gamma   90.00
#
_symmetry.space_group_name_H-M   'P 1'
#
loop_
_entity.id
_entity.type
_entity.pdbx_description
1 polymer ?
#
loop_
_entity_poly.entity_id
_entity_poly.type
_entity_poly.pdbx_seq_one_letter_code
_entity_poly.pdbx_strand_id
1 'polypeptide(L)'
;MMSAYVDAELTGAEMLEIRRHLAGCRECANEHESIRLMKHAVSRLRTVAPREDFAHFIIARLDEVRIPGYQRVLNSVAVLVHKKLSPVAAALAASGLALVVLSAGGMDDVAQEVNSAVAGSSLVARAGEINMIPGSNISLRPQALEIADTMSYGREPVVQWTSLGR
;
A
#
# COMPACT_ATOMS: atom_id res chain seq x y z
N MET A 1 5.66 9.36 12.06
CA MET A 1 5.28 8.22 12.93
C MET A 1 3.86 8.32 13.48
N MET A 2 3.34 9.51 13.79
CA MET A 2 2.02 9.65 14.42
C MET A 2 0.82 9.16 13.58
N SER A 3 0.88 9.29 12.24
CA SER A 3 -0.16 8.75 11.34
C SER A 3 -0.31 7.23 11.47
N ALA A 4 0.80 6.48 11.39
CA ALA A 4 0.79 5.02 11.51
C ALA A 4 0.25 4.54 12.87
N TYR A 5 0.50 5.30 13.95
CA TYR A 5 -0.07 5.02 15.27
C TYR A 5 -1.60 5.18 15.27
N VAL A 6 -2.12 6.24 14.66
CA VAL A 6 -3.57 6.52 14.57
C VAL A 6 -4.30 5.50 13.67
N ASP A 7 -3.61 4.98 12.66
CA ASP A 7 -4.14 3.97 11.73
C ASP A 7 -3.90 2.52 12.18
N ALA A 8 -3.29 2.35 13.36
CA ALA A 8 -3.00 1.06 13.98
C ALA A 8 -2.10 0.13 13.13
N GLU A 9 -1.21 0.71 12.34
CA GLU A 9 -0.25 -0.01 11.48
C GLU A 9 1.04 -0.39 12.22
N LEU A 10 1.21 0.05 13.46
CA LEU A 10 2.40 -0.21 14.27
C LEU A 10 2.31 -1.55 15.01
N THR A 11 3.47 -2.16 15.26
CA THR A 11 3.57 -3.32 16.14
C THR A 11 3.24 -2.95 17.59
N GLY A 12 2.92 -3.96 18.41
CA GLY A 12 2.58 -3.73 19.82
C GLY A 12 3.72 -3.07 20.63
N ALA A 13 4.99 -3.35 20.29
CA ALA A 13 6.13 -2.74 20.94
C ALA A 13 6.25 -1.24 20.62
N GLU A 14 6.11 -0.88 19.34
CA GLU A 14 6.13 0.52 18.87
C GLU A 14 4.94 1.32 19.42
N MET A 15 3.76 0.70 19.53
CA MET A 15 2.59 1.34 20.16
C MET A 15 2.85 1.70 21.63
N LEU A 16 3.55 0.84 22.38
CA LEU A 16 3.90 1.11 23.78
C LEU A 16 4.95 2.23 23.91
N GLU A 17 5.90 2.28 22.99
CA GLU A 17 6.90 3.35 22.92
C GLU A 17 6.24 4.70 22.67
N ILE A 18 5.38 4.80 21.65
CA ILE A 18 4.64 6.03 21.35
C ILE A 18 3.74 6.42 22.51
N ARG A 19 3.02 5.48 23.14
CA ARG A 19 2.18 5.78 24.31
C ARG A 19 3.00 6.37 25.46
N ARG A 20 4.20 5.84 25.70
CA ARG A 20 5.12 6.39 26.72
C ARG A 20 5.57 7.80 26.34
N HIS A 21 5.89 8.03 25.08
CA HIS A 21 6.28 9.36 24.59
C HIS A 21 5.14 10.38 24.74
N LEU A 22 3.92 10.02 24.35
CA LEU A 22 2.73 10.87 24.49
C LEU A 22 2.43 11.24 25.95
N ALA A 23 2.77 10.37 26.91
CA ALA A 23 2.63 10.68 28.33
C ALA A 23 3.66 11.72 28.82
N GLY A 24 4.82 11.82 28.17
CA GLY A 24 5.91 12.73 28.55
C GLY A 24 6.00 14.01 27.72
N CYS A 25 5.42 14.05 26.52
CA CYS A 25 5.54 15.16 25.58
C CYS A 25 4.17 15.79 25.26
N ARG A 26 3.91 16.97 25.82
CA ARG A 26 2.64 17.70 25.63
C ARG A 26 2.41 18.12 24.17
N GLU A 27 3.45 18.47 23.45
CA GLU A 27 3.37 18.86 22.04
C GLU A 27 2.85 17.70 21.18
N CYS A 28 3.47 16.53 21.31
CA CYS A 28 3.04 15.33 20.59
C CYS A 28 1.66 14.84 21.05
N ALA A 29 1.29 15.03 22.33
CA ALA A 29 -0.05 14.73 22.81
C ALA A 29 -1.12 15.63 22.15
N ASN A 30 -0.84 16.92 21.99
CA ASN A 30 -1.73 17.86 21.30
C ASN A 30 -1.86 17.52 19.80
N GLU A 31 -0.75 17.16 19.15
CA GLU A 31 -0.76 16.72 17.76
C GLU A 31 -1.57 15.42 17.58
N HIS A 32 -1.39 14.45 18.48
CA HIS A 32 -2.18 13.22 18.46
C HIS A 32 -3.69 13.50 18.63
N GLU A 33 -4.06 14.39 19.55
CA GLU A 33 -5.47 14.76 19.74
C GLU A 33 -6.05 15.50 18.53
N SER A 34 -5.29 16.38 17.88
CA SER A 34 -5.75 17.08 16.67
C SER A 34 -6.03 16.10 15.52
N ILE A 35 -5.14 15.12 15.31
CA ILE A 35 -5.34 14.07 14.31
C ILE A 35 -6.55 13.20 14.68
N ARG A 36 -6.73 12.84 15.96
CA ARG A 36 -7.87 12.06 16.43
C ARG A 36 -9.20 12.77 16.19
N LEU A 37 -9.27 14.07 16.48
CA LEU A 37 -10.44 14.91 16.24
C LEU A 37 -10.74 15.03 14.73
N MET A 38 -9.71 15.21 13.91
CA MET A 38 -9.86 15.24 12.45
C MET A 38 -10.41 13.92 11.90
N LYS A 39 -9.85 12.78 12.34
CA LYS A 39 -10.34 11.43 11.96
C LYS A 39 -11.80 11.24 12.35
N HIS A 40 -12.18 11.69 13.55
CA HIS A 40 -13.57 11.66 14.01
C HIS A 40 -14.49 12.60 13.21
N ALA A 41 -14.01 13.77 12.79
CA ALA A 41 -14.79 14.67 11.94
C ALA A 41 -15.03 14.05 10.55
N VAL A 42 -13.99 13.45 9.95
CA VAL A 42 -14.06 12.79 8.64
C VAL A 42 -14.95 11.55 8.69
N SER A 43 -14.88 10.74 9.75
CA SER A 43 -15.70 9.53 9.87
C SER A 43 -17.21 9.81 9.99
N ARG A 44 -17.58 11.04 10.35
CA ARG A 44 -18.98 11.50 10.41
C ARG A 44 -19.50 12.07 9.10
N LEU A 45 -18.65 12.20 8.08
CA LEU A 45 -19.11 12.61 6.76
C LEU A 45 -20.02 11.54 6.18
N ARG A 46 -21.18 11.96 5.66
CA ARG A 46 -22.11 11.04 5.00
C ARG A 46 -21.44 10.47 3.76
N THR A 47 -21.47 9.16 3.62
CA THR A 47 -21.10 8.50 2.37
C THR A 47 -22.13 8.87 1.31
N VAL A 48 -21.68 9.56 0.28
CA VAL A 48 -22.51 9.92 -0.88
C VAL A 48 -22.36 8.81 -1.90
N ALA A 49 -23.45 8.11 -2.21
CA ALA A 49 -23.44 7.15 -3.29
C ALA A 49 -23.16 7.87 -4.62
N PRO A 50 -22.28 7.34 -5.48
CA PRO A 50 -22.07 7.92 -6.81
C PRO A 50 -23.36 7.81 -7.63
N ARG A 51 -23.50 8.70 -8.63
CA ARG A 51 -24.60 8.61 -9.61
C ARG A 51 -24.52 7.28 -10.37
N GLU A 52 -25.67 6.74 -10.77
CA GLU A 52 -25.75 5.45 -11.49
C GLU A 52 -24.90 5.44 -12.78
N ASP A 53 -24.78 6.59 -13.44
CA ASP A 53 -24.00 6.75 -14.68
C ASP A 53 -22.50 7.01 -14.47
N PHE A 54 -22.03 7.10 -13.22
CA PHE A 54 -20.65 7.52 -12.92
C PHE A 54 -19.60 6.58 -13.52
N ALA A 55 -19.85 5.27 -13.47
CA ALA A 55 -18.95 4.28 -14.08
C ALA A 55 -18.84 4.45 -15.60
N HIS A 56 -19.97 4.67 -16.29
CA HIS A 56 -20.00 4.93 -17.72
C HIS A 56 -19.24 6.21 -18.08
N PHE A 57 -19.40 7.26 -17.27
CA PHE A 57 -18.66 8.51 -17.46
C PHE A 57 -17.15 8.33 -17.33
N ILE A 58 -16.68 7.56 -16.33
CA ILE A 58 -15.26 7.25 -16.17
C ILE A 58 -14.73 6.50 -17.40
N ILE A 59 -15.45 5.47 -17.87
CA ILE A 59 -15.04 4.67 -19.02
C ILE A 59 -14.96 5.53 -20.28
N ALA A 60 -16.01 6.30 -20.57
CA ALA A 60 -16.04 7.20 -21.72
C ALA A 60 -14.88 8.20 -21.70
N ARG A 61 -14.50 8.70 -20.52
CA ARG A 61 -13.38 9.62 -20.36
C ARG A 61 -12.02 8.93 -20.47
N LEU A 62 -11.89 7.68 -20.03
CA LEU A 62 -10.67 6.88 -20.18
C LEU A 62 -10.40 6.52 -21.65
N ASP A 63 -11.46 6.27 -22.44
CA ASP A 63 -11.32 5.96 -23.87
C ASP A 63 -10.78 7.14 -24.69
N GLU A 64 -11.00 8.36 -24.21
CA GLU A 64 -10.44 9.57 -24.81
C GLU A 64 -8.93 9.71 -24.55
N VAL A 65 -8.42 9.10 -23.46
CA VAL A 65 -7.00 9.11 -23.16
C VAL A 65 -6.31 8.17 -24.13
N ARG A 66 -5.62 8.77 -25.10
CA ARG A 66 -4.90 8.05 -26.16
C ARG A 66 -3.69 7.32 -25.57
N ILE A 67 -3.89 6.07 -25.15
CA ILE A 67 -2.80 5.22 -24.67
C ILE A 67 -1.93 4.81 -25.88
N PRO A 68 -0.61 5.07 -25.84
CA PRO A 68 0.32 4.62 -26.87
C PRO A 68 0.22 3.10 -27.08
N GLY A 69 0.29 2.65 -28.34
CA GLY A 69 0.09 1.23 -28.68
C GLY A 69 1.02 0.27 -27.94
N TYR A 70 2.27 0.69 -27.65
CA TYR A 70 3.23 -0.13 -26.91
C TYR A 70 2.77 -0.45 -25.48
N GLN A 71 2.08 0.49 -24.82
CA GLN A 71 1.66 0.33 -23.43
C GLN A 71 0.49 -0.65 -23.30
N ARG A 72 -0.35 -0.77 -24.32
CA ARG A 72 -1.38 -1.82 -24.41
C ARG A 72 -0.78 -3.22 -24.49
N VAL A 73 0.29 -3.39 -25.26
CA VAL A 73 1.00 -4.67 -25.38
C VAL A 73 1.65 -5.03 -24.04
N LEU A 74 2.36 -4.08 -23.42
CA LEU A 74 3.00 -4.30 -22.12
C LEU A 74 1.99 -4.68 -21.03
N ASN A 75 0.85 -3.98 -20.93
CA ASN A 75 -0.20 -4.32 -19.96
C ASN A 75 -0.78 -5.72 -20.22
N SER A 76 -0.98 -6.09 -21.49
CA SER A 76 -1.48 -7.41 -21.86
C SER A 76 -0.51 -8.53 -21.49
N VAL A 77 0.79 -8.32 -21.73
CA VAL A 77 1.86 -9.26 -21.34
C VAL A 77 1.96 -9.35 -19.82
N ALA A 78 1.93 -8.23 -19.11
CA ALA A 78 1.99 -8.20 -17.66
C ALA A 78 0.84 -8.97 -17.01
N VAL A 79 -0.40 -8.80 -17.49
CA VAL A 79 -1.55 -9.55 -17.00
C VAL A 79 -1.41 -11.06 -17.27
N LEU A 80 -0.89 -11.44 -18.44
CA LEU A 80 -0.66 -12.84 -18.78
C LEU A 80 0.41 -13.47 -17.86
N VAL A 81 1.51 -12.75 -17.64
CA VAL A 81 2.61 -13.13 -16.74
C VAL A 81 2.08 -13.31 -15.32
N HIS A 82 1.34 -12.34 -14.79
CA HIS A 82 0.81 -12.42 -13.42
C HIS A 82 -0.25 -13.52 -13.23
N LYS A 83 -1.07 -13.84 -14.24
CA LYS A 83 -2.09 -14.88 -14.13
C LYS A 83 -1.56 -16.30 -14.32
N LYS A 84 -0.48 -16.49 -15.08
CA LYS A 84 -0.01 -17.82 -15.50
C LYS A 84 1.34 -18.22 -14.93
N LEU A 85 2.16 -17.28 -14.46
CA LEU A 85 3.47 -17.60 -13.90
C LEU A 85 3.42 -17.47 -12.38
N SER A 86 3.48 -18.63 -11.71
CA SER A 86 3.89 -18.69 -10.31
C SER A 86 5.21 -17.91 -10.15
N PRO A 87 5.42 -17.18 -9.04
CA PRO A 87 6.66 -16.42 -8.82
C PRO A 87 7.93 -17.26 -9.00
N VAL A 88 7.84 -18.58 -8.77
CA VAL A 88 8.92 -19.55 -9.01
C VAL A 88 9.23 -19.72 -10.51
N ALA A 89 8.21 -19.80 -11.37
CA ALA A 89 8.39 -19.96 -12.82
C ALA A 89 8.95 -18.68 -13.46
N ALA A 90 8.57 -17.51 -12.97
CA ALA A 90 9.13 -16.23 -13.42
C ALA A 90 10.63 -16.12 -13.08
N ALA A 91 11.04 -16.53 -11.87
CA ALA A 91 12.45 -16.55 -11.48
C ALA A 91 13.27 -17.49 -12.37
N LEU A 92 12.76 -18.69 -12.65
CA LEU A 92 13.43 -19.66 -13.53
C LEU A 92 13.56 -19.16 -14.97
N ALA A 93 12.51 -18.53 -15.51
CA ALA A 93 12.55 -17.95 -16.85
C ALA A 93 13.57 -16.79 -16.94
N ALA A 94 13.64 -15.93 -15.91
CA ALA A 94 14.63 -14.86 -15.85
C ALA A 94 16.06 -15.41 -15.78
N SER A 95 16.31 -16.42 -14.95
CA SER A 95 17.62 -17.08 -14.86
C SER A 95 18.00 -17.78 -16.17
N GLY A 96 17.04 -18.43 -16.83
CA GLY A 96 17.25 -19.07 -18.13
C GLY A 96 17.58 -18.06 -19.24
N LEU A 97 16.86 -16.95 -19.31
CA LEU A 97 17.12 -15.89 -20.29
C LEU A 97 18.49 -15.22 -20.05
N ALA A 98 18.86 -14.99 -18.79
CA ALA A 98 20.19 -14.48 -18.43
C ALA A 98 21.30 -15.43 -18.88
N LEU A 99 21.13 -16.74 -18.67
CA LEU A 99 22.05 -17.78 -19.15
C LEU A 99 22.16 -17.80 -20.68
N VAL A 100 21.04 -17.70 -21.40
CA VAL A 100 21.04 -17.66 -22.86
C VAL A 100 21.77 -16.41 -23.38
N VAL A 101 21.51 -15.24 -22.80
CA VAL A 101 22.21 -13.99 -23.16
C VAL A 101 23.71 -14.10 -22.87
N LEU A 102 24.10 -14.63 -21.71
CA LEU A 102 25.50 -14.88 -21.36
C LEU A 102 26.16 -15.91 -22.28
N SER A 103 25.41 -16.87 -22.82
CA SER A 103 25.94 -17.91 -23.73
C SER A 103 26.01 -17.49 -25.19
N ALA A 104 25.12 -16.59 -25.64
CA ALA A 104 25.03 -16.13 -27.03
C ALA A 104 25.84 -14.86 -27.29
N GLY A 105 26.10 -14.05 -26.25
CA GLY A 105 27.00 -12.91 -26.32
C GLY A 105 28.41 -13.30 -25.87
N GLY A 106 29.33 -13.47 -26.83
CA GLY A 106 30.76 -13.40 -26.54
C GLY A 106 31.05 -12.12 -25.75
N MET A 107 31.58 -12.29 -24.55
CA MET A 107 31.87 -11.23 -23.60
C MET A 107 32.90 -10.27 -24.20
N ASP A 108 32.56 -9.00 -24.35
CA ASP A 108 33.55 -7.92 -24.23
C ASP A 108 32.96 -6.59 -23.68
N ASP A 109 31.63 -6.36 -23.69
CA ASP A 109 31.07 -5.05 -23.24
C ASP A 109 30.04 -5.08 -22.07
N VAL A 110 29.45 -6.23 -21.72
CA VAL A 110 28.33 -6.26 -20.75
C VAL A 110 28.78 -6.25 -19.27
N ALA A 111 30.05 -6.55 -19.00
CA ALA A 111 30.57 -6.52 -17.63
C ALA A 111 30.69 -5.10 -17.04
N GLN A 112 30.68 -4.05 -17.87
CA GLN A 112 30.90 -2.67 -17.41
C GLN A 112 29.60 -1.95 -17.01
N GLU A 113 28.45 -2.34 -17.56
CA GLU A 113 27.15 -1.69 -17.26
C GLU A 113 26.50 -2.25 -15.98
N VAL A 114 26.64 -3.55 -15.71
CA VAL A 114 26.11 -4.15 -14.46
C VAL A 114 26.92 -3.70 -13.25
N ASN A 115 28.25 -3.56 -13.39
CA ASN A 115 29.09 -3.02 -12.32
C ASN A 115 28.89 -1.52 -12.09
N SER A 116 28.43 -0.73 -13.05
CA SER A 116 28.11 0.69 -12.83
C SER A 116 26.72 0.89 -12.22
N ALA A 117 25.75 0.02 -12.52
CA ALA A 117 24.47 -0.01 -11.81
C ALA A 117 24.60 -0.49 -10.35
N VAL A 118 25.51 -1.45 -10.09
CA VAL A 118 25.81 -1.94 -8.72
C VAL A 118 26.79 -1.02 -7.97
N ALA A 119 27.75 -0.38 -8.64
CA ALA A 119 28.62 0.61 -8.00
C ALA A 119 27.89 1.92 -7.69
N GLY A 120 26.93 2.35 -8.53
CA GLY A 120 26.07 3.52 -8.27
C GLY A 120 25.09 3.31 -7.10
N SER A 121 24.78 2.06 -6.75
CA SER A 121 23.95 1.72 -5.59
C SER A 121 24.74 1.46 -4.30
N SER A 122 26.08 1.56 -4.34
CA SER A 122 26.94 1.37 -3.16
C SER A 122 27.23 2.63 -2.34
N LEU A 123 26.68 3.80 -2.72
CA LEU A 123 26.81 5.04 -1.94
C LEU A 123 25.79 5.20 -0.78
N VAL A 124 24.96 4.20 -0.46
CA VAL A 124 24.06 4.26 0.71
C VAL A 124 24.25 3.06 1.64
N ALA A 125 25.49 2.64 1.85
CA ALA A 125 25.81 1.64 2.86
C ALA A 125 27.15 1.93 3.57
N ARG A 126 27.25 3.11 4.20
CA ARG A 126 28.24 3.28 5.27
C ARG A 126 27.76 4.24 6.35
N ALA A 127 27.82 3.72 7.58
CA ALA A 127 27.80 4.39 8.88
C ALA A 127 26.43 4.79 9.46
N GLY A 128 25.95 3.94 10.38
CA GLY A 128 24.90 4.24 11.34
C GLY A 128 24.57 3.00 12.16
N GLU A 129 25.34 2.77 13.23
CA GLU A 129 25.25 1.67 14.19
C GLU A 129 23.81 1.27 14.56
N ILE A 130 23.50 -0.03 14.48
CA ILE A 130 22.37 -0.61 15.22
C ILE A 130 22.92 -1.67 16.17
N ASN A 131 22.85 -1.29 17.43
CA ASN A 131 23.16 -2.05 18.61
C ASN A 131 22.32 -3.33 18.67
N MET A 132 22.95 -4.41 19.10
CA MET A 132 22.43 -5.76 19.16
C MET A 132 21.45 -5.89 20.34
N ILE A 133 20.15 -6.11 20.08
CA ILE A 133 19.21 -6.55 21.12
C ILE A 133 18.93 -8.05 20.92
N PRO A 134 19.27 -8.92 21.89
CA PRO A 134 18.96 -10.34 21.81
C PRO A 134 17.54 -10.59 22.33
N GLY A 135 16.75 -11.34 21.57
CA GLY A 135 15.55 -12.02 22.07
C GLY A 135 14.24 -11.62 21.40
N SER A 136 13.89 -12.32 20.33
CA SER A 136 12.48 -12.50 19.97
C SER A 136 12.26 -13.92 19.42
N ASN A 137 11.73 -14.77 20.30
CA ASN A 137 11.11 -16.04 19.89
C ASN A 137 9.76 -15.72 19.26
N ILE A 138 9.67 -15.82 17.94
CA ILE A 138 8.43 -15.65 17.20
C ILE A 138 7.64 -16.97 17.32
N SER A 139 6.71 -16.99 18.28
CA SER A 139 5.68 -18.02 18.40
C SER A 139 4.48 -17.63 17.54
N LEU A 140 4.34 -18.25 16.36
CA LEU A 140 3.15 -18.12 15.52
C LEU A 140 2.04 -18.99 16.10
N ARG A 141 1.04 -18.36 16.73
CA ARG A 141 -0.22 -18.99 17.11
C ARG A 141 -1.33 -18.49 16.16
N PRO A 142 -2.10 -19.38 15.51
CA PRO A 142 -3.23 -18.96 14.69
C PRO A 142 -4.42 -18.62 15.60
N GLN A 143 -4.93 -17.39 15.54
CA GLN A 143 -6.22 -17.06 16.13
C GLN A 143 -7.30 -17.29 15.07
N ALA A 144 -8.09 -18.33 15.29
CA ALA A 144 -9.42 -18.45 14.72
C ALA A 144 -10.30 -17.35 15.33
N LEU A 145 -10.98 -16.58 14.48
CA LEU A 145 -12.01 -15.63 14.90
C LEU A 145 -13.35 -16.11 14.34
N GLU A 146 -14.00 -16.98 15.09
CA GLU A 146 -15.46 -16.95 15.19
C GLU A 146 -15.84 -15.70 15.98
N ILE A 147 -16.87 -14.97 15.54
CA ILE A 147 -18.05 -14.63 16.34
C ILE A 147 -19.07 -13.94 15.42
N ALA A 148 -20.26 -14.52 15.44
CA ALA A 148 -21.49 -14.06 14.81
C ALA A 148 -22.13 -12.88 15.58
N ASP A 149 -23.12 -12.29 14.91
CA ASP A 149 -24.26 -11.54 15.46
C ASP A 149 -23.99 -10.39 16.45
N THR A 150 -24.41 -9.19 16.04
CA THR A 150 -25.50 -8.48 16.75
C THR A 150 -25.93 -7.19 16.03
N MET A 151 -27.26 -7.05 15.95
CA MET A 151 -28.01 -5.79 16.12
C MET A 151 -28.09 -4.78 14.98
N SER A 152 -29.14 -5.00 14.18
CA SER A 152 -30.23 -4.04 13.89
C SER A 152 -30.30 -2.78 14.78
N TYR A 153 -29.84 -1.65 14.24
CA TYR A 153 -30.32 -0.27 14.49
C TYR A 153 -30.28 0.37 13.10
N GLY A 154 -31.34 0.91 12.49
CA GLY A 154 -32.46 1.68 12.98
C GLY A 154 -32.86 2.53 11.76
N ARG A 155 -34.10 2.38 11.27
CA ARG A 155 -34.66 3.20 10.18
C ARG A 155 -34.70 4.65 10.64
N GLU A 156 -33.97 5.55 9.99
CA GLU A 156 -34.26 6.98 10.06
C GLU A 156 -35.33 7.38 9.02
N PRO A 157 -36.22 8.33 9.35
CA PRO A 157 -37.33 8.72 8.49
C PRO A 157 -36.88 9.59 7.32
N VAL A 158 -37.56 9.39 6.18
CA VAL A 158 -37.44 10.18 4.95
C VAL A 158 -37.88 11.62 5.22
N VAL A 159 -36.92 12.55 5.20
CA VAL A 159 -37.20 13.99 5.24
C VAL A 159 -37.70 14.42 3.86
N GLN A 160 -39.01 14.67 3.74
CA GLN A 160 -39.63 15.31 2.58
C GLN A 160 -39.27 16.81 2.58
N TRP A 161 -38.47 17.23 1.60
CA TRP A 161 -38.24 18.65 1.33
C TRP A 161 -39.44 19.20 0.56
N THR A 162 -40.39 19.82 1.27
CA THR A 162 -41.40 20.67 0.62
C THR A 162 -40.74 21.97 0.17
N SER A 163 -40.73 22.17 -1.14
CA SER A 163 -40.45 23.42 -1.82
C SER A 163 -41.37 24.56 -1.35
N LEU A 164 -40.78 25.62 -0.78
CA LEU A 164 -41.29 26.99 -0.87
C LEU A 164 -40.28 27.73 -1.77
N GLY A 165 -40.63 28.27 -2.94
CA GLY A 165 -41.46 29.46 -3.12
C GLY A 165 -40.68 30.67 -2.60
N ARG A 166 -40.19 31.63 -3.39
CA ARG A 166 -40.69 32.21 -4.63
C ARG A 166 -39.57 33.04 -5.29
#